data_AF-G5A4M5-F1
#
_entry.id   AF-G5A4M5-F1
#
_cell.length_a   1.000
_cell.length_b   1.000
_cell.length_c   1.000
_cell.angle_alpha   90.00
_cell.angle_beta   90.00
_cell.angle_gamma   90.00
#
_symmetry.space_group_name_H-M   'P 1'
#
loop_
_entity.id
_entity.type
_entity.pdbx_description
1 polymer ?
#
loop_
_entity_poly.entity_id
_entity_poly.type
_entity_poly.pdbx_seq_one_letter_code
_entity_poly.pdbx_strand_id
1 'polypeptide(L)'
;MESIRSLRGFVSPRRSSVYVVNGKYVDKIKALRDGTAHLTAKRLLLCVWVSVGVVPLILQARSYAKFMAPHKITQDLVAPEGSVGNTTHLNDLCSVEGLVIAGAWWNVVPTHYYSVPAGNLCHFVVPQYNIHGAYLLGADKVSPSSTTPASCSNDSYPFHHYFYHGSIGFYAFYEEASGTYCSIDWTAYVKVNGLGTYDSNGAHLAEDTGDTTYRRSYWYGVFGAIWIAYRTLLIRRSFVSCKRFGRRSDIMQQQMRFKDALVYVQESLRLSAHGARSYHRAVILYLLVEGLMSDLFMLIAQDGFVAKIQYISLGYNLSGILSMLFEMVESMNWLREKWRCFVKRLLFNYETALVGEFCCAAAMQFYLTLLNRSSLKHTQPAAEAVSYYVWSLVGHGVIVFGIVAAILSIRAAGAIVTVKYTFGSLKLFTSPCSVDAALGVRSKMILLGGYVWENGTLCYKVETLKSFGIMSMEEEDDTQFLVLHKLHWLAFPRQDMIVIGEVHGYRVQPCIERPCVGIVSVFGTTLGGPAEASDEALIRPKPVSTRQLPYIS
;
A
#
# COMPACT_ATOMS: atom_id res chain seq x y z
N MET A 1 0.66 15.93 -73.17
CA MET A 1 1.92 15.87 -72.41
C MET A 1 1.76 16.84 -71.23
N GLU A 2 1.14 16.38 -70.14
CA GLU A 2 1.80 15.71 -68.99
C GLU A 2 2.49 16.73 -68.08
N SER A 3 1.96 16.93 -66.87
CA SER A 3 2.45 16.31 -65.62
C SER A 3 3.59 17.18 -65.05
N ILE A 4 3.52 17.77 -63.85
CA ILE A 4 3.37 17.12 -62.54
C ILE A 4 2.82 18.16 -61.54
N ARG A 5 1.58 17.97 -61.08
CA ARG A 5 1.24 18.13 -59.66
C ARG A 5 2.08 17.13 -58.89
N SER A 6 2.62 17.45 -57.71
CA SER A 6 2.61 16.56 -56.53
C SER A 6 3.63 16.95 -55.44
N LEU A 7 3.08 17.26 -54.26
CA LEU A 7 3.52 16.81 -52.93
C LEU A 7 4.88 17.27 -52.36
N ARG A 8 4.80 18.09 -51.30
CA ARG A 8 5.35 17.88 -49.92
C ARG A 8 5.65 19.26 -49.29
N GLY A 9 5.12 19.64 -48.14
CA GLY A 9 4.20 19.02 -47.22
C GLY A 9 3.79 20.09 -46.20
N PHE A 10 2.49 20.39 -46.15
CA PHE A 10 1.88 21.14 -45.06
C PHE A 10 1.93 20.25 -43.81
N VAL A 11 2.94 20.45 -42.96
CA VAL A 11 2.89 19.95 -41.59
C VAL A 11 1.95 20.88 -40.82
N SER A 12 0.70 20.43 -40.70
CA SER A 12 -0.34 21.06 -39.87
C SER A 12 0.17 21.30 -38.43
N PRO A 13 -0.10 22.47 -37.81
CA PRO A 13 0.26 22.71 -36.43
C PRO A 13 -0.52 21.77 -35.51
N ARG A 14 0.22 20.88 -34.84
CA ARG A 14 -0.18 19.92 -33.79
C ARG A 14 -1.53 20.21 -33.11
N ARG A 15 -2.59 19.50 -33.53
CA ARG A 15 -3.95 19.52 -32.97
C ARG A 15 -4.09 19.00 -31.53
N SER A 16 -3.11 18.26 -31.00
CA SER A 16 -3.12 17.68 -29.64
C SER A 16 -3.10 18.71 -28.49
N SER A 17 -3.34 19.98 -28.80
CA SER A 17 -3.30 21.11 -27.88
C SER A 17 -4.58 21.94 -27.91
N VAL A 18 -5.58 21.54 -28.69
CA VAL A 18 -6.84 22.26 -28.85
C VAL A 18 -7.89 21.65 -27.92
N TYR A 19 -8.53 22.49 -27.11
CA TYR A 19 -9.57 22.08 -26.15
C TYR A 19 -10.91 22.66 -26.56
N VAL A 20 -11.96 21.85 -26.41
CA VAL A 20 -13.34 22.25 -26.69
C VAL A 20 -14.17 22.11 -25.41
N VAL A 21 -14.93 23.16 -25.08
CA VAL A 21 -15.90 23.18 -23.98
C VAL A 21 -17.24 23.62 -24.55
N ASN A 22 -18.29 22.81 -24.39
CA ASN A 22 -19.63 23.08 -24.93
C ASN A 22 -19.63 23.45 -26.43
N GLY A 23 -18.84 22.72 -27.23
CA GLY A 23 -18.73 22.96 -28.68
C GLY A 23 -17.93 24.20 -29.09
N LYS A 24 -17.31 24.94 -28.16
CA LYS A 24 -16.48 26.12 -28.46
C LYS A 24 -15.01 25.88 -28.14
N TYR A 25 -14.14 26.35 -29.03
CA TYR A 25 -12.69 26.35 -28.83
C TYR A 25 -12.28 27.27 -27.67
N VAL A 26 -11.40 26.78 -26.81
CA VAL A 26 -10.90 27.56 -25.67
C VAL A 26 -9.50 28.11 -25.96
N ASP A 27 -9.37 29.44 -25.88
CA ASP A 27 -8.07 30.11 -25.85
C ASP A 27 -7.39 29.91 -24.49
N LYS A 28 -6.24 29.23 -24.50
CA LYS A 28 -5.45 28.92 -23.29
C LYS A 28 -4.98 30.17 -22.56
N ILE A 29 -4.61 31.23 -23.27
CA ILE A 29 -4.01 32.43 -22.67
C ILE A 29 -5.09 33.19 -21.92
N LYS A 30 -6.28 33.31 -22.50
CA LYS A 30 -7.44 33.94 -21.86
C LYS A 30 -7.95 33.14 -20.67
N ALA A 31 -8.11 31.81 -20.82
CA ALA A 31 -8.60 30.94 -19.75
C ALA A 31 -7.67 30.88 -18.52
N LEU A 32 -6.35 31.00 -18.70
CA LEU A 32 -5.38 31.06 -17.60
C LEU A 32 -5.33 32.43 -16.90
N ARG A 33 -5.77 33.50 -17.57
CA ARG A 33 -5.74 34.88 -17.06
C ARG A 33 -6.97 35.22 -16.21
N ASP A 34 -8.12 34.61 -16.50
CA ASP A 34 -9.38 34.75 -15.74
C ASP A 34 -9.39 33.92 -14.43
N GLY A 35 -8.34 33.16 -14.15
CA GLY A 35 -8.22 32.28 -12.98
C GLY A 35 -7.81 33.00 -11.68
N THR A 36 -8.62 33.95 -11.20
CA THR A 36 -8.45 34.61 -9.89
C THR A 36 -9.15 33.88 -8.74
N ALA A 37 -9.82 32.75 -9.00
CA ALA A 37 -10.48 31.96 -7.96
C ALA A 37 -9.45 31.35 -6.97
N HIS A 38 -9.69 31.49 -5.67
CA HIS A 38 -8.78 31.02 -4.62
C HIS A 38 -8.51 29.49 -4.67
N LEU A 39 -9.45 28.68 -5.20
CA LEU A 39 -9.38 27.22 -5.23
C LEU A 39 -9.48 26.60 -6.64
N THR A 40 -8.48 26.84 -7.50
CA THR A 40 -8.35 26.18 -8.82
C THR A 40 -8.18 24.65 -8.71
N ALA A 41 -8.54 23.89 -9.76
CA ALA A 41 -8.39 22.44 -9.81
C ALA A 41 -6.92 22.01 -9.62
N LYS A 42 -5.99 22.76 -10.22
CA LYS A 42 -4.54 22.56 -10.02
C LYS A 42 -4.12 22.70 -8.56
N ARG A 43 -4.57 23.74 -7.84
CA ARG A 43 -4.23 23.94 -6.42
C ARG A 43 -4.77 22.81 -5.57
N LEU A 44 -6.02 22.41 -5.77
CA LEU A 44 -6.63 21.30 -5.03
C LEU A 44 -5.86 19.99 -5.22
N LEU A 45 -5.54 19.61 -6.47
CA LEU A 45 -4.73 18.42 -6.77
C LEU A 45 -3.37 18.47 -6.09
N LEU A 46 -2.69 19.63 -6.10
CA LEU A 46 -1.38 19.77 -5.46
C LEU A 46 -1.48 19.66 -3.94
N CYS A 47 -2.52 20.23 -3.31
CA CYS A 47 -2.76 20.06 -1.88
C CYS A 47 -2.96 18.58 -1.52
N VAL A 48 -3.81 17.88 -2.27
CA VAL A 48 -4.06 16.44 -2.04
C VAL A 48 -2.80 15.61 -2.30
N TRP A 49 -2.02 15.94 -3.34
CA TRP A 49 -0.74 15.31 -3.65
C TRP A 49 0.29 15.47 -2.52
N VAL A 50 0.37 16.65 -1.88
CA VAL A 50 1.23 16.83 -0.71
C VAL A 50 0.78 15.89 0.42
N SER A 51 -0.51 15.87 0.74
CA SER A 51 -1.03 15.08 1.87
C SER A 51 -0.90 13.56 1.66
N VAL A 52 -1.17 13.06 0.45
CA VAL A 52 -1.24 11.61 0.15
C VAL A 52 0.09 11.07 -0.40
N GLY A 53 0.93 11.92 -0.98
CA GLY A 53 2.23 11.55 -1.54
C GLY A 53 3.40 11.96 -0.65
N VAL A 54 3.58 13.26 -0.44
CA VAL A 54 4.78 13.82 0.19
C VAL A 54 4.86 13.50 1.69
N VAL A 55 3.75 13.64 2.43
CA VAL A 55 3.75 13.37 3.88
C VAL A 55 4.15 11.91 4.19
N PRO A 56 3.56 10.87 3.55
CA PRO A 56 4.02 9.50 3.74
C PRO A 56 5.49 9.29 3.37
N LEU A 57 6.00 9.94 2.31
CA LEU A 57 7.43 9.84 1.96
C LEU A 57 8.33 10.43 3.05
N ILE A 58 7.95 11.57 3.64
CA ILE A 58 8.73 12.19 4.73
C ILE A 58 8.76 11.26 5.95
N LEU A 59 7.62 10.65 6.31
CA LEU A 59 7.56 9.68 7.41
C LEU A 59 8.46 8.47 7.13
N GLN A 60 8.42 7.94 5.92
CA GLN A 60 9.26 6.81 5.51
C GLN A 60 10.75 7.17 5.49
N ALA A 61 11.11 8.35 4.98
CA ALA A 61 12.49 8.85 4.97
C ALA A 61 13.03 9.06 6.39
N ARG A 62 12.18 9.55 7.31
CA ARG A 62 12.51 9.67 8.74
C ARG A 62 12.77 8.29 9.36
N SER A 63 11.91 7.30 9.11
CA SER A 63 12.12 5.93 9.60
C SER A 63 13.43 5.36 9.06
N TYR A 64 13.67 5.49 7.77
CA TYR A 64 14.92 5.07 7.13
C TYR A 64 16.16 5.72 7.76
N ALA A 65 16.14 7.04 7.96
CA ALA A 65 17.26 7.76 8.57
C ALA A 65 17.55 7.30 10.01
N LYS A 66 16.52 6.97 10.80
CA LYS A 66 16.69 6.42 12.15
C LYS A 66 17.38 5.06 12.15
N PHE A 67 16.99 4.17 11.25
CA PHE A 67 17.55 2.82 11.19
C PHE A 67 18.92 2.75 10.48
N MET A 68 19.22 3.69 9.59
CA MET A 68 20.52 3.78 8.95
C MET A 68 21.59 4.39 9.87
N ALA A 69 21.18 5.19 10.86
CA ALA A 69 22.10 5.80 11.80
C ALA A 69 22.96 4.73 12.50
N PRO A 70 24.30 4.88 12.50
CA PRO A 70 25.17 3.98 13.26
C PRO A 70 24.79 4.00 14.74
N HIS A 71 24.77 2.82 15.35
CA HIS A 71 24.43 2.65 16.76
C HIS A 71 25.55 1.91 17.50
N LYS A 72 25.52 1.94 18.82
CA LYS A 72 26.46 1.26 19.71
C LYS A 72 25.68 0.63 20.84
N ILE A 73 26.00 -0.62 21.16
CA ILE A 73 25.40 -1.34 22.28
C ILE A 73 25.98 -0.77 23.57
N THR A 74 25.13 -0.51 24.57
CA THR A 74 25.60 -0.09 25.89
C THR A 74 26.54 -1.13 26.49
N GLN A 75 27.67 -0.67 27.03
CA GLN A 75 28.80 -1.53 27.41
C GLN A 75 28.41 -2.63 28.41
N ASP A 76 27.51 -2.33 29.35
CA ASP A 76 27.07 -3.29 30.38
C ASP A 76 26.13 -4.38 29.83
N LEU A 77 25.69 -4.25 28.57
CA LEU A 77 24.88 -5.24 27.87
C LEU A 77 25.71 -6.14 26.95
N VAL A 78 27.00 -5.86 26.77
CA VAL A 78 27.90 -6.66 25.94
C VAL A 78 28.47 -7.81 26.77
N ALA A 79 28.44 -9.03 26.24
CA ALA A 79 29.02 -10.16 26.96
C ALA A 79 30.55 -10.03 27.07
N PRO A 80 31.16 -10.40 28.21
CA PRO A 80 32.61 -10.38 28.34
C PRO A 80 33.29 -11.27 27.29
N GLU A 81 34.37 -10.78 26.70
CA GLU A 81 35.09 -11.47 25.64
C GLU A 81 35.60 -12.84 26.11
N GLY A 82 35.33 -13.90 25.34
CA GLY A 82 35.73 -15.27 25.66
C GLY A 82 34.93 -15.95 26.78
N SER A 83 33.88 -15.32 27.31
CA SER A 83 33.02 -15.95 28.32
C SER A 83 32.09 -17.02 27.72
N VAL A 84 31.87 -18.10 28.47
CA VAL A 84 30.98 -19.21 28.08
C VAL A 84 29.65 -19.05 28.80
N GLY A 85 28.54 -19.16 28.08
CA GLY A 85 27.20 -19.05 28.65
C GLY A 85 26.91 -20.15 29.65
N ASN A 86 26.34 -19.78 30.81
CA ASN A 86 25.92 -20.69 31.86
C ASN A 86 24.40 -20.89 31.84
N THR A 87 23.95 -22.11 32.11
CA THR A 87 22.52 -22.49 32.18
C THR A 87 22.08 -22.95 33.57
N THR A 88 23.01 -22.99 34.54
CA THR A 88 22.74 -23.44 35.91
C THR A 88 21.87 -22.42 36.64
N HIS A 89 20.73 -22.85 37.20
CA HIS A 89 19.74 -21.98 37.86
C HIS A 89 19.20 -20.84 36.97
N LEU A 90 19.10 -21.08 35.65
CA LEU A 90 18.71 -20.06 34.68
C LEU A 90 17.39 -19.35 35.05
N ASN A 91 16.34 -20.10 35.41
CA ASN A 91 15.04 -19.51 35.70
C ASN A 91 15.04 -18.65 36.99
N ASP A 92 15.93 -18.96 37.93
CA ASP A 92 16.05 -18.22 39.19
C ASP A 92 16.78 -16.88 38.97
N LEU A 93 17.81 -16.89 38.10
CA LEU A 93 18.66 -15.73 37.83
C LEU A 93 18.13 -14.85 36.68
N CYS A 94 17.41 -15.44 35.75
CA CYS A 94 16.88 -14.83 34.53
C CYS A 94 15.36 -15.08 34.48
N SER A 95 14.59 -14.47 35.40
CA SER A 95 13.17 -14.77 35.61
C SER A 95 12.19 -14.05 34.66
N VAL A 96 12.68 -13.40 33.61
CA VAL A 96 11.84 -12.58 32.71
C VAL A 96 11.11 -13.46 31.71
N GLU A 97 9.77 -13.47 31.76
CA GLU A 97 8.93 -14.22 30.82
C GLU A 97 8.28 -13.33 29.75
N GLY A 98 8.14 -12.03 30.06
CA GLY A 98 7.40 -11.08 29.24
C GLY A 98 8.14 -9.76 29.08
N LEU A 99 8.02 -9.18 27.90
CA LEU A 99 8.53 -7.86 27.59
C LEU A 99 7.44 -7.01 26.96
N VAL A 100 7.13 -5.88 27.57
CA VAL A 100 6.16 -4.92 27.05
C VAL A 100 6.90 -3.72 26.47
N ILE A 101 6.83 -3.60 25.14
CA ILE A 101 7.40 -2.50 24.37
C ILE A 101 6.28 -1.82 23.61
N ALA A 102 6.17 -0.51 23.76
CA ALA A 102 5.16 0.32 23.10
C ALA A 102 3.71 -0.22 23.21
N GLY A 103 3.35 -0.77 24.37
CA GLY A 103 2.04 -1.36 24.63
C GLY A 103 1.79 -2.74 23.99
N ALA A 104 2.78 -3.32 23.31
CA ALA A 104 2.73 -4.69 22.78
C ALA A 104 3.51 -5.65 23.70
N TRP A 105 2.90 -6.80 24.00
CA TRP A 105 3.53 -7.88 24.76
C TRP A 105 4.33 -8.82 23.87
N TRP A 106 5.54 -9.19 24.28
CA TRP A 106 6.44 -10.12 23.60
C TRP A 106 6.85 -11.26 24.54
N ASN A 107 6.99 -12.47 23.98
CA ASN A 107 7.36 -13.66 24.75
C ASN A 107 8.87 -13.73 24.89
N VAL A 108 9.38 -13.65 26.11
CA VAL A 108 10.82 -13.75 26.37
C VAL A 108 11.16 -15.14 26.84
N VAL A 109 12.22 -15.69 26.28
CA VAL A 109 12.77 -16.98 26.67
C VAL A 109 14.26 -16.80 26.94
N PRO A 110 14.69 -16.82 28.21
CA PRO A 110 16.09 -16.89 28.58
C PRO A 110 16.71 -18.21 28.09
N THR A 111 17.97 -18.16 27.66
CA THR A 111 18.68 -19.34 27.13
C THR A 111 19.95 -19.64 27.91
N HIS A 112 20.72 -18.62 28.25
CA HIS A 112 21.91 -18.69 29.08
C HIS A 112 22.23 -17.32 29.70
N TYR A 113 23.16 -17.28 30.64
CA TYR A 113 23.65 -16.02 31.21
C TYR A 113 25.17 -15.96 31.34
N TYR A 114 25.68 -14.74 31.49
CA TYR A 114 27.07 -14.43 31.80
C TYR A 114 27.14 -13.70 33.13
N SER A 115 28.05 -14.10 34.01
CA SER A 115 28.30 -13.40 35.27
C SER A 115 29.11 -12.13 34.99
N VAL A 116 28.55 -10.97 35.36
CA VAL A 116 29.18 -9.65 35.20
C VAL A 116 29.23 -8.92 36.54
N PRO A 117 30.12 -7.93 36.75
CA PRO A 117 30.21 -7.22 38.03
C PRO A 117 28.89 -6.56 38.48
N ALA A 118 28.06 -6.14 37.52
CA ALA A 118 26.78 -5.48 37.76
C ALA A 118 25.60 -6.45 37.97
N GLY A 119 25.81 -7.77 37.92
CA GLY A 119 24.75 -8.78 38.07
C GLY A 119 24.89 -9.94 37.07
N ASN A 120 23.76 -10.41 36.56
CA ASN A 120 23.73 -11.45 35.52
C ASN A 120 23.25 -10.83 34.21
N LEU A 121 24.06 -11.00 33.16
CA LEU A 121 23.69 -10.65 31.80
C LEU A 121 23.02 -11.86 31.16
N CYS A 122 21.70 -11.81 31.01
CA CYS A 122 20.89 -12.92 30.50
C CYS A 122 20.70 -12.77 28.99
N HIS A 123 21.14 -13.77 28.21
CA HIS A 123 20.78 -13.86 26.80
C HIS A 123 19.37 -14.43 26.66
N PHE A 124 18.57 -13.82 25.79
CA PHE A 124 17.20 -14.20 25.56
C PHE A 124 16.84 -14.21 24.08
N VAL A 125 15.77 -14.96 23.78
CA VAL A 125 15.18 -15.02 22.45
C VAL A 125 13.69 -14.72 22.50
N VAL A 126 13.15 -14.22 21.39
CA VAL A 126 11.72 -14.27 21.10
C VAL A 126 11.53 -15.24 19.93
N PRO A 127 11.27 -16.53 20.21
CA PRO A 127 11.39 -17.60 19.20
C PRO A 127 10.56 -17.37 17.94
N GLN A 128 9.39 -16.76 18.10
CA GLN A 128 8.40 -16.52 17.05
C GLN A 128 8.86 -15.47 16.03
N TYR A 129 9.90 -14.70 16.36
CA TYR A 129 10.26 -13.50 15.61
C TYR A 129 11.74 -13.43 15.24
N ASN A 130 12.56 -14.44 15.56
CA ASN A 130 14.02 -14.40 15.28
C ASN A 130 14.66 -13.16 15.94
N ILE A 131 14.29 -12.93 17.20
CA ILE A 131 14.86 -11.89 18.05
C ILE A 131 15.88 -12.54 18.98
N HIS A 132 17.05 -11.94 19.04
CA HIS A 132 18.17 -12.33 19.90
C HIS A 132 18.73 -11.10 20.59
N GLY A 133 19.04 -11.21 21.87
CA GLY A 133 19.50 -10.08 22.64
C GLY A 133 19.94 -10.45 24.04
N ALA A 134 20.35 -9.46 24.81
CA ALA A 134 20.70 -9.64 26.20
C ALA A 134 20.05 -8.56 27.06
N TYR A 135 19.70 -8.94 28.29
CA TYR A 135 19.22 -8.02 29.29
C TYR A 135 20.04 -8.13 30.58
N LEU A 136 20.18 -7.00 31.26
CA LEU A 136 20.72 -6.89 32.59
C LEU A 136 19.57 -6.59 33.55
N LEU A 137 19.46 -7.43 34.58
CA LEU A 137 18.52 -7.27 35.68
C LEU A 137 19.30 -6.83 36.93
N GLY A 138 18.98 -5.66 37.47
CA GLY A 138 19.64 -5.21 38.70
C GLY A 138 19.01 -5.82 39.97
N ALA A 139 19.80 -5.85 41.03
CA ALA A 139 19.45 -6.51 42.28
C ALA A 139 18.56 -5.67 43.21
N ASP A 140 18.68 -4.34 43.15
CA ASP A 140 18.01 -3.43 44.09
C ASP A 140 16.67 -2.93 43.53
N LYS A 141 15.68 -2.81 44.43
CA LYS A 141 14.36 -2.25 44.07
C LYS A 141 14.47 -0.78 43.71
N VAL A 142 13.75 -0.37 42.67
CA VAL A 142 13.70 1.00 42.17
C VAL A 142 12.25 1.46 41.98
N SER A 143 12.05 2.77 41.86
CA SER A 143 10.74 3.31 41.50
C SER A 143 10.31 2.80 40.10
N PRO A 144 9.02 2.44 39.93
CA PRO A 144 8.52 1.90 38.67
C PRO A 144 8.68 2.90 37.52
N SER A 145 8.95 2.40 36.33
CA SER A 145 8.93 3.21 35.11
C SER A 145 7.53 3.75 34.82
N SER A 146 7.43 4.79 34.00
CA SER A 146 6.14 5.38 33.59
C SER A 146 5.21 4.40 32.84
N THR A 147 5.78 3.32 32.30
CA THR A 147 5.06 2.27 31.56
C THR A 147 4.65 1.09 32.44
N THR A 148 5.11 1.04 33.68
CA THR A 148 4.85 -0.06 34.61
C THR A 148 3.48 0.11 35.29
N PRO A 149 2.67 -0.96 35.41
CA PRO A 149 1.41 -0.92 36.12
C PRO A 149 1.58 -0.53 37.59
N ALA A 150 0.58 0.19 38.13
CA ALA A 150 0.60 0.62 39.54
C ALA A 150 0.70 -0.55 40.54
N SER A 151 0.20 -1.74 40.15
CA SER A 151 0.31 -2.97 40.94
C SER A 151 1.75 -3.41 41.21
N CYS A 152 2.71 -3.00 40.38
CA CYS A 152 4.13 -3.38 40.48
C CYS A 152 5.02 -2.33 41.18
N SER A 153 4.42 -1.28 41.75
CA SER A 153 5.14 -0.11 42.28
C SER A 153 6.16 -0.41 43.38
N ASN A 154 5.92 -1.45 44.20
CA ASN A 154 6.82 -1.84 45.30
C ASN A 154 7.73 -3.04 44.96
N ASP A 155 7.60 -3.59 43.76
CA ASP A 155 8.25 -4.83 43.33
C ASP A 155 8.86 -4.66 41.93
N SER A 156 9.46 -3.49 41.71
CA SER A 156 10.12 -3.07 40.48
C SER A 156 11.65 -3.08 40.63
N TYR A 157 12.33 -3.66 39.66
CA TYR A 157 13.80 -3.74 39.57
C TYR A 157 14.28 -3.08 38.29
N PRO A 158 15.49 -2.49 38.25
CA PRO A 158 15.99 -1.83 37.06
C PRO A 158 16.25 -2.88 35.97
N PHE A 159 15.82 -2.57 34.75
CA PHE A 159 15.91 -3.46 33.61
C PHE A 159 16.45 -2.71 32.40
N HIS A 160 17.50 -3.26 31.80
CA HIS A 160 18.12 -2.74 30.59
C HIS A 160 18.32 -3.88 29.61
N HIS A 161 18.05 -3.65 28.33
CA HIS A 161 18.28 -4.67 27.33
C HIS A 161 18.53 -4.07 25.97
N TYR A 162 19.13 -4.89 25.11
CA TYR A 162 19.09 -4.69 23.68
C TYR A 162 18.65 -5.98 23.01
N PHE A 163 18.15 -5.85 21.79
CA PHE A 163 18.02 -7.00 20.90
C PHE A 163 18.20 -6.60 19.43
N TYR A 164 18.41 -7.63 18.65
CA TYR A 164 18.34 -7.61 17.21
C TYR A 164 17.19 -8.50 16.73
N HIS A 165 16.35 -7.96 15.85
CA HIS A 165 15.24 -8.65 15.20
C HIS A 165 15.60 -8.93 13.75
N GLY A 166 15.83 -10.20 13.40
CA GLY A 166 16.24 -10.56 12.05
C GLY A 166 15.17 -10.24 11.00
N SER A 167 15.59 -9.67 9.87
CA SER A 167 14.72 -9.36 8.73
C SER A 167 14.66 -10.53 7.72
N ILE A 168 13.95 -10.34 6.62
CA ILE A 168 13.99 -11.26 5.46
C ILE A 168 15.31 -11.05 4.67
N GLY A 169 15.86 -9.84 4.67
CA GLY A 169 17.19 -9.55 4.11
C GLY A 169 18.33 -9.98 5.03
N PHE A 170 19.57 -9.85 4.58
CA PHE A 170 20.77 -10.10 5.39
C PHE A 170 21.05 -8.92 6.35
N TYR A 171 20.08 -8.58 7.20
CA TYR A 171 20.22 -7.59 8.27
C TYR A 171 19.20 -7.82 9.39
N ALA A 172 19.45 -7.22 10.54
CA ALA A 172 18.56 -7.22 11.70
C ALA A 172 18.31 -5.79 12.20
N PHE A 173 17.12 -5.54 12.73
CA PHE A 173 16.76 -4.29 13.40
C PHE A 173 17.24 -4.29 14.84
N TYR A 174 17.98 -3.28 15.22
CA TYR A 174 18.45 -3.06 16.59
C TYR A 174 17.46 -2.23 17.37
N GLU A 175 17.26 -2.63 18.62
CA GLU A 175 16.51 -1.89 19.64
C GLU A 175 17.28 -1.98 20.95
N GLU A 176 17.34 -0.87 21.68
CA GLU A 176 17.85 -0.83 23.04
C GLU A 176 16.91 -0.02 23.92
N ALA A 177 16.51 -0.61 25.04
CA ALA A 177 15.48 -0.07 25.90
C ALA A 177 15.83 -0.22 27.37
N SER A 178 15.28 0.69 28.16
CA SER A 178 15.37 0.66 29.61
C SER A 178 13.99 0.81 30.25
N GLY A 179 13.84 0.25 31.44
CA GLY A 179 12.65 0.44 32.25
C GLY A 179 12.75 -0.35 33.54
N THR A 180 11.67 -1.01 33.91
CA THR A 180 11.61 -1.78 35.15
C THR A 180 10.96 -3.14 34.95
N TYR A 181 11.57 -4.15 35.58
CA TYR A 181 11.06 -5.50 35.70
C TYR A 181 10.16 -5.62 36.93
N CYS A 182 8.98 -6.20 36.77
CA CYS A 182 8.05 -6.49 37.86
C CYS A 182 8.15 -7.96 38.28
N SER A 183 8.49 -8.22 39.55
CA SER A 183 8.60 -9.59 40.05
C SER A 183 7.26 -10.25 40.38
N ILE A 184 6.15 -9.49 40.37
CA ILE A 184 4.80 -10.03 40.63
C ILE A 184 4.26 -10.78 39.40
N ASP A 185 4.45 -10.22 38.21
CA ASP A 185 3.94 -10.75 36.94
C ASP A 185 5.03 -11.15 35.94
N TRP A 186 6.30 -11.05 36.34
CA TRP A 186 7.47 -11.58 35.64
C TRP A 186 7.67 -10.88 34.29
N THR A 187 7.30 -9.60 34.24
CA THR A 187 7.27 -8.78 33.04
C THR A 187 8.20 -7.58 33.13
N ALA A 188 8.99 -7.35 32.09
CA ALA A 188 9.73 -6.11 31.89
C ALA A 188 8.89 -5.08 31.13
N TYR A 189 8.76 -3.89 31.70
CA TYR A 189 8.08 -2.74 31.09
C TYR A 189 9.11 -1.71 30.70
N VAL A 190 9.25 -1.45 29.41
CA VAL A 190 10.40 -0.70 28.90
C VAL A 190 10.02 0.40 27.93
N LYS A 191 10.94 1.36 27.81
CA LYS A 191 10.90 2.41 26.81
C LYS A 191 12.17 2.36 25.96
N VAL A 192 11.97 2.42 24.65
CA VAL A 192 13.05 2.39 23.66
C VAL A 192 13.86 3.68 23.71
N ASN A 193 15.17 3.51 23.78
CA ASN A 193 16.18 4.56 23.83
C ASN A 193 17.06 4.58 22.57
N GLY A 194 17.31 3.40 21.98
CA GLY A 194 18.19 3.22 20.83
C GLY A 194 17.50 2.47 19.68
N LEU A 195 17.80 2.86 18.45
CA LEU A 195 17.37 2.18 17.24
C LEU A 195 18.52 2.16 16.23
N GLY A 196 18.55 1.13 15.39
CA GLY A 196 19.59 0.95 14.39
C GLY A 196 19.38 -0.31 13.57
N THR A 197 20.38 -0.68 12.79
CA THR A 197 20.38 -1.92 12.01
C THR A 197 21.78 -2.49 11.90
N TYR A 198 21.92 -3.81 11.76
CA TYR A 198 23.22 -4.47 11.59
C TYR A 198 23.15 -5.61 10.58
N ASP A 199 24.21 -5.81 9.81
CA ASP A 199 24.31 -6.89 8.82
C ASP A 199 24.58 -8.23 9.52
N SER A 200 23.51 -8.81 10.09
CA SER A 200 23.53 -10.10 10.78
C SER A 200 22.15 -10.74 10.69
N ASN A 201 22.10 -12.07 10.49
CA ASN A 201 20.85 -12.83 10.50
C ASN A 201 21.13 -14.33 10.73
N GLY A 202 20.07 -15.11 11.01
CA GLY A 202 20.14 -16.56 11.18
C GLY A 202 21.10 -16.97 12.32
N ALA A 203 21.95 -17.97 12.07
CA ALA A 203 22.88 -18.49 13.07
C ALA A 203 23.86 -17.42 13.59
N HIS A 204 24.38 -16.56 12.70
CA HIS A 204 25.28 -15.47 13.10
C HIS A 204 24.61 -14.47 14.05
N LEU A 205 23.30 -14.26 13.90
CA LEU A 205 22.52 -13.43 14.82
C LEU A 205 22.33 -14.12 16.18
N ALA A 206 22.12 -15.43 16.19
CA ALA A 206 21.95 -16.19 17.43
C ALA A 206 23.24 -16.31 18.26
N GLU A 207 24.40 -16.21 17.62
CA GLU A 207 25.72 -16.26 18.24
C GLU A 207 26.32 -14.87 18.54
N ASP A 208 25.62 -13.78 18.15
CA ASP A 208 26.10 -12.42 18.35
C ASP A 208 26.07 -12.05 19.84
N THR A 209 27.26 -11.85 20.41
CA THR A 209 27.46 -11.47 21.82
C THR A 209 27.52 -9.97 22.04
N GLY A 210 27.39 -9.18 20.96
CA GLY A 210 27.58 -7.74 20.99
C GLY A 210 29.05 -7.32 20.98
N ASP A 211 29.30 -6.05 20.70
CA ASP A 211 30.60 -5.41 20.87
C ASP A 211 30.41 -3.93 21.17
N THR A 212 31.50 -3.25 21.55
CA THR A 212 31.49 -1.83 21.90
C THR A 212 31.79 -0.91 20.72
N THR A 213 31.82 -1.43 19.50
CA THR A 213 32.09 -0.66 18.28
C THR A 213 30.79 -0.08 17.71
N TYR A 214 30.93 0.85 16.75
CA TYR A 214 29.78 1.34 16.01
C TYR A 214 29.34 0.32 14.96
N ARG A 215 28.08 -0.09 15.05
CA ARG A 215 27.44 -1.03 14.14
C ARG A 215 26.47 -0.30 13.21
N ARG A 216 26.34 -0.81 11.99
CA ARG A 216 25.36 -0.35 10.98
C ARG A 216 25.12 -1.43 9.95
N SER A 217 23.98 -1.39 9.26
CA SER A 217 23.71 -2.26 8.11
C SER A 217 23.96 -1.53 6.78
N TYR A 218 24.90 -2.05 6.00
CA TYR A 218 25.07 -1.61 4.61
C TYR A 218 23.95 -2.15 3.72
N TRP A 219 23.44 -3.35 4.01
CA TRP A 219 22.34 -3.94 3.27
C TRP A 219 21.09 -3.06 3.34
N TYR A 220 20.63 -2.77 4.56
CA TYR A 220 19.49 -1.88 4.80
C TYR A 220 19.75 -0.49 4.23
N GLY A 221 20.97 0.05 4.43
CA GLY A 221 21.38 1.34 3.89
C GLY A 221 21.17 1.43 2.38
N VAL A 222 21.64 0.44 1.61
CA VAL A 222 21.56 0.42 0.15
C VAL A 222 20.13 0.21 -0.35
N PHE A 223 19.45 -0.85 0.11
CA PHE A 223 18.10 -1.16 -0.37
C PHE A 223 17.07 -0.13 0.07
N GLY A 224 17.19 0.39 1.30
CA GLY A 224 16.38 1.51 1.78
C GLY A 224 16.61 2.78 0.95
N ALA A 225 17.87 3.11 0.60
CA ALA A 225 18.16 4.25 -0.26
C ALA A 225 17.55 4.10 -1.67
N ILE A 226 17.66 2.91 -2.27
CA ILE A 226 17.04 2.60 -3.57
C ILE A 226 15.53 2.78 -3.49
N TRP A 227 14.90 2.31 -2.42
CA TRP A 227 13.46 2.44 -2.21
C TRP A 227 13.01 3.91 -2.05
N ILE A 228 13.70 4.70 -1.22
CA ILE A 228 13.43 6.13 -1.05
C ILE A 228 13.62 6.89 -2.37
N ALA A 229 14.68 6.59 -3.11
CA ALA A 229 14.93 7.19 -4.43
C ALA A 229 13.80 6.85 -5.41
N TYR A 230 13.39 5.58 -5.48
CA TYR A 230 12.28 5.14 -6.30
C TYR A 230 10.97 5.86 -5.97
N ARG A 231 10.61 5.94 -4.68
CA ARG A 231 9.41 6.64 -4.20
C ARG A 231 9.45 8.13 -4.51
N THR A 232 10.61 8.76 -4.40
CA THR A 232 10.83 10.17 -4.77
C THR A 232 10.58 10.40 -6.26
N LEU A 233 11.08 9.51 -7.13
CA LEU A 233 10.84 9.58 -8.58
C LEU A 233 9.36 9.38 -8.93
N LEU A 234 8.69 8.45 -8.26
CA LEU A 234 7.25 8.22 -8.38
C LEU A 234 6.44 9.46 -7.99
N ILE A 235 6.78 10.09 -6.85
CA ILE A 235 6.12 11.30 -6.37
C ILE A 235 6.33 12.46 -7.34
N ARG A 236 7.54 12.61 -7.90
CA ARG A 236 7.82 13.58 -8.97
C ARG A 236 7.00 13.31 -10.22
N ARG A 237 6.82 12.05 -10.63
CA ARG A 237 5.95 11.69 -11.76
C ARG A 237 4.50 12.07 -11.50
N SER A 238 3.98 11.73 -10.32
CA SER A 238 2.64 12.11 -9.90
C SER A 238 2.45 13.62 -9.88
N PHE A 239 3.44 14.40 -9.40
CA PHE A 239 3.41 15.86 -9.44
C PHE A 239 3.23 16.41 -10.85
N VAL A 240 4.01 15.91 -11.82
CA VAL A 240 3.92 16.33 -13.22
C VAL A 240 2.54 16.00 -13.79
N SER A 241 2.03 14.80 -13.51
CA SER A 241 0.70 14.34 -13.92
C SER A 241 -0.41 15.22 -13.35
N CYS A 242 -0.44 15.43 -12.02
CA CYS A 242 -1.39 16.30 -11.32
C CYS A 242 -1.34 17.75 -11.82
N LYS A 243 -0.13 18.30 -12.01
CA LYS A 243 0.05 19.67 -12.52
C LYS A 243 -0.50 19.83 -13.94
N ARG A 244 -0.27 18.86 -14.82
CA ARG A 244 -0.76 18.88 -16.21
C ARG A 244 -2.26 18.72 -16.28
N PHE A 245 -2.81 17.75 -15.54
CA PHE A 245 -4.24 17.50 -15.50
C PHE A 245 -5.00 18.67 -14.88
N GLY A 246 -4.56 19.17 -13.73
CA GLY A 246 -5.16 20.34 -13.09
C GLY A 246 -5.18 21.57 -13.99
N ARG A 247 -4.06 21.87 -14.68
CA ARG A 247 -4.01 22.96 -15.66
C ARG A 247 -5.01 22.76 -16.80
N ARG A 248 -5.17 21.52 -17.28
CA ARG A 248 -6.15 21.20 -18.33
C ARG A 248 -7.58 21.40 -17.84
N SER A 249 -7.90 20.93 -16.63
CA SER A 249 -9.20 21.14 -16.01
C SER A 249 -9.50 22.63 -15.83
N ASP A 250 -8.52 23.42 -15.39
CA ASP A 250 -8.66 24.89 -15.26
C ASP A 250 -8.94 25.54 -16.62
N ILE A 251 -8.20 25.17 -17.68
CA ILE A 251 -8.44 25.67 -19.05
C ILE A 251 -9.85 25.30 -19.53
N MET A 252 -10.32 24.08 -19.24
CA MET A 252 -11.65 23.63 -19.62
C MET A 252 -12.77 24.18 -18.71
N GLN A 253 -12.45 25.07 -17.76
CA GLN A 253 -13.36 25.63 -16.76
C GLN A 253 -14.12 24.55 -15.97
N GLN A 254 -13.42 23.45 -15.72
CA GLN A 254 -13.94 22.26 -15.08
C GLN A 254 -13.64 22.29 -13.59
N GLN A 255 -14.67 22.49 -12.76
CA GLN A 255 -14.50 22.43 -11.30
C GLN A 255 -14.10 21.02 -10.84
N MET A 256 -13.24 20.94 -9.83
CA MET A 256 -12.76 19.68 -9.27
C MET A 256 -13.22 19.57 -7.82
N ARG A 257 -13.91 18.48 -7.46
CA ARG A 257 -14.23 18.21 -6.06
C ARG A 257 -13.06 17.53 -5.38
N PHE A 258 -13.02 17.59 -4.05
CA PHE A 258 -11.98 16.94 -3.25
C PHE A 258 -11.91 15.43 -3.51
N LYS A 259 -13.07 14.75 -3.57
CA LYS A 259 -13.15 13.30 -3.85
C LYS A 259 -12.53 12.95 -5.21
N ASP A 260 -12.81 13.76 -6.25
CA ASP A 260 -12.30 13.52 -7.59
C ASP A 260 -10.78 13.75 -7.66
N ALA A 261 -10.28 14.78 -6.96
CA ALA A 261 -8.86 15.05 -6.81
C ALA A 261 -8.12 13.91 -6.09
N LEU A 262 -8.73 13.35 -5.03
CA LEU A 262 -8.17 12.22 -4.28
C LEU A 262 -7.99 10.98 -5.15
N VAL A 263 -9.02 10.62 -5.92
CA VAL A 263 -8.97 9.48 -6.87
C VAL A 263 -7.84 9.69 -7.88
N TYR A 264 -7.79 10.86 -8.53
CA TYR A 264 -6.77 11.15 -9.53
C TYR A 264 -5.35 11.09 -8.95
N VAL A 265 -5.13 11.70 -7.78
CA VAL A 265 -3.84 11.68 -7.10
C VAL A 265 -3.44 10.24 -6.76
N GLN A 266 -4.35 9.43 -6.24
CA GLN A 266 -4.06 8.04 -5.88
C GLN A 266 -3.75 7.16 -7.10
N GLU A 267 -4.44 7.33 -8.23
CA GLU A 267 -4.09 6.68 -9.50
C GLU A 267 -2.71 7.15 -9.99
N SER A 268 -2.40 8.45 -9.91
CA SER A 268 -1.10 8.98 -10.34
C SER A 268 0.09 8.51 -9.47
N LEU A 269 -0.17 8.19 -8.20
CA LEU A 269 0.77 7.65 -7.21
C LEU A 269 0.90 6.11 -7.28
N ARG A 270 0.31 5.47 -8.29
CA ARG A 270 0.46 4.02 -8.51
C ARG A 270 1.93 3.61 -8.50
N LEU A 271 2.24 2.52 -7.81
CA LEU A 271 3.61 2.02 -7.66
C LEU A 271 4.21 1.55 -8.99
N SER A 272 3.46 0.87 -9.83
CA SER A 272 3.89 0.40 -11.15
C SER A 272 3.55 1.41 -12.25
N ALA A 273 4.34 1.43 -13.34
CA ALA A 273 3.97 2.15 -14.56
C ALA A 273 2.95 1.35 -15.39
N HIS A 274 2.22 2.02 -16.28
CA HIS A 274 1.37 1.33 -17.25
C HIS A 274 2.23 0.46 -18.18
N GLY A 275 1.81 -0.80 -18.37
CA GLY A 275 2.58 -1.78 -19.14
C GLY A 275 3.71 -2.46 -18.36
N ALA A 276 3.82 -2.26 -17.04
CA ALA A 276 4.74 -3.03 -16.22
C ALA A 276 4.48 -4.54 -16.36
N ARG A 277 5.56 -5.32 -16.42
CA ARG A 277 5.53 -6.80 -16.37
C ARG A 277 5.57 -7.29 -14.93
N SER A 278 5.17 -8.55 -14.70
CA SER A 278 5.12 -9.13 -13.34
C SER A 278 6.48 -9.16 -12.64
N TYR A 279 7.60 -9.36 -13.33
CA TYR A 279 8.92 -9.28 -12.69
C TYR A 279 9.25 -7.88 -12.19
N HIS A 280 8.86 -6.81 -12.92
CA HIS A 280 9.03 -5.44 -12.44
C HIS A 280 8.22 -5.22 -11.16
N ARG A 281 6.99 -5.74 -11.12
CA ARG A 281 6.12 -5.68 -9.94
C ARG A 281 6.72 -6.45 -8.76
N ALA A 282 7.34 -7.61 -9.02
CA ALA A 282 8.02 -8.41 -7.99
C ALA A 282 9.21 -7.65 -7.36
N VAL A 283 10.02 -6.97 -8.16
CA VAL A 283 11.13 -6.12 -7.65
C VAL A 283 10.59 -4.98 -6.79
N ILE A 284 9.52 -4.31 -7.21
CA ILE A 284 8.89 -3.24 -6.42
C ILE A 284 8.28 -3.81 -5.13
N LEU A 285 7.65 -4.98 -5.20
CA LEU A 285 7.07 -5.64 -4.04
C LEU A 285 8.15 -5.96 -3.00
N TYR A 286 9.31 -6.46 -3.42
CA TYR A 286 10.45 -6.68 -2.53
C TYR A 286 10.86 -5.38 -1.81
N LEU A 287 11.10 -4.30 -2.54
CA LEU A 287 11.47 -3.01 -1.94
C LEU A 287 10.37 -2.45 -1.02
N LEU A 288 9.10 -2.68 -1.36
CA LEU A 288 7.96 -2.29 -0.55
C LEU A 288 7.87 -3.07 0.77
N VAL A 289 8.19 -4.36 0.76
CA VAL A 289 8.27 -5.20 1.97
C VAL A 289 9.40 -4.70 2.88
N GLU A 290 10.58 -4.40 2.33
CA GLU A 290 11.69 -3.81 3.11
C GLU A 290 11.28 -2.48 3.78
N GLY A 291 10.57 -1.62 3.04
CA GLY A 291 10.01 -0.38 3.58
C GLY A 291 8.92 -0.59 4.64
N LEU A 292 8.07 -1.62 4.47
CA LEU A 292 7.01 -1.99 5.42
C LEU A 292 7.59 -2.44 6.76
N MET A 293 8.63 -3.27 6.74
CA MET A 293 9.25 -3.80 7.96
C MET A 293 9.78 -2.68 8.86
N SER A 294 10.34 -1.62 8.26
CA SER A 294 10.78 -0.42 8.99
C SER A 294 9.62 0.30 9.69
N ASP A 295 8.49 0.45 9.00
CA ASP A 295 7.30 1.11 9.56
C ASP A 295 6.66 0.27 10.67
N LEU A 296 6.62 -1.05 10.50
CA LEU A 296 6.14 -1.99 11.51
C LEU A 296 7.03 -1.97 12.76
N PHE A 297 8.36 -2.00 12.59
CA PHE A 297 9.30 -1.95 13.70
C PHE A 297 9.17 -0.63 14.49
N MET A 298 9.02 0.50 13.78
CA MET A 298 8.82 1.80 14.42
C MET A 298 7.54 1.88 15.25
N LEU A 299 6.49 1.16 14.86
CA LEU A 299 5.21 1.11 15.56
C LEU A 299 5.32 0.34 16.88
N ILE A 300 6.13 -0.72 16.91
CA ILE A 300 6.36 -1.54 18.10
C ILE A 300 7.47 -0.99 18.99
N ALA A 301 8.31 -0.08 18.47
CA ALA A 301 9.43 0.50 19.20
C ALA A 301 9.19 1.95 19.66
N GLN A 302 8.11 2.62 19.23
CA GLN A 302 7.84 3.99 19.66
C GLN A 302 6.46 4.13 20.26
N ASP A 303 6.43 4.83 21.39
CA ASP A 303 5.20 5.24 22.05
C ASP A 303 4.78 6.67 21.71
N GLY A 304 3.49 6.93 21.90
CA GLY A 304 2.92 8.28 21.88
C GLY A 304 2.37 8.74 20.53
N PHE A 305 2.04 10.03 20.44
CA PHE A 305 1.31 10.59 19.32
C PHE A 305 2.05 10.46 17.98
N VAL A 306 3.37 10.61 18.00
CA VAL A 306 4.20 10.50 16.79
C VAL A 306 4.22 9.08 16.24
N ALA A 307 4.18 8.05 17.10
CA ALA A 307 4.04 6.66 16.68
C ALA A 307 2.68 6.40 16.03
N LYS A 308 1.60 7.01 16.55
CA LYS A 308 0.26 6.92 15.95
C LYS A 308 0.20 7.52 14.54
N ILE A 309 1.01 8.53 14.24
CA ILE A 309 1.13 9.07 12.87
C ILE A 309 1.75 8.02 11.92
N GLN A 310 2.62 7.13 12.42
CA GLN A 310 3.21 6.06 11.60
C GLN A 310 2.17 5.06 11.08
N TYR A 311 1.01 4.92 11.75
CA TYR A 311 -0.14 4.16 11.23
C TYR A 311 -0.58 4.61 9.85
N ILE A 312 -0.40 5.90 9.54
CA ILE A 312 -0.72 6.43 8.22
C ILE A 312 0.22 5.80 7.18
N SER A 313 1.54 5.85 7.41
CA SER A 313 2.53 5.26 6.50
C SER A 313 2.33 3.75 6.34
N LEU A 314 2.12 3.05 7.46
CA LEU A 314 1.87 1.60 7.47
C LEU A 314 0.63 1.24 6.64
N GLY A 315 -0.49 1.93 6.86
CA GLY A 315 -1.71 1.70 6.10
C GLY A 315 -1.52 1.93 4.59
N TYR A 316 -0.79 2.99 4.21
CA TYR A 316 -0.47 3.24 2.80
C TYR A 316 0.39 2.13 2.17
N ASN A 317 1.41 1.64 2.88
CA ASN A 317 2.27 0.58 2.39
C ASN A 317 1.50 -0.75 2.29
N LEU A 318 0.66 -1.09 3.26
CA LEU A 318 -0.22 -2.27 3.22
C LEU A 318 -1.21 -2.21 2.04
N SER A 319 -1.87 -1.07 1.83
CA SER A 319 -2.74 -0.87 0.65
C SER A 319 -1.98 -1.02 -0.66
N GLY A 320 -0.72 -0.54 -0.70
CA GLY A 320 0.19 -0.70 -1.82
C GLY A 320 0.50 -2.17 -2.14
N ILE A 321 0.78 -2.98 -1.11
CA ILE A 321 1.05 -4.43 -1.25
C ILE A 321 -0.17 -5.14 -1.83
N LEU A 322 -1.34 -4.96 -1.22
CA LEU A 322 -2.58 -5.61 -1.68
C LEU A 322 -2.90 -5.24 -3.13
N SER A 323 -2.76 -3.96 -3.48
CA SER A 323 -3.00 -3.49 -4.84
C SER A 323 -2.00 -4.10 -5.82
N MET A 324 -0.71 -4.14 -5.49
CA MET A 324 0.33 -4.69 -6.37
C MET A 324 0.13 -6.19 -6.61
N LEU A 325 -0.20 -6.95 -5.57
CA LEU A 325 -0.48 -8.38 -5.68
C LEU A 325 -1.69 -8.63 -6.58
N PHE A 326 -2.76 -7.85 -6.43
CA PHE A 326 -3.93 -7.97 -7.29
C PHE A 326 -3.62 -7.54 -8.74
N GLU A 327 -2.85 -6.48 -8.96
CA GLU A 327 -2.40 -6.09 -10.30
C GLU A 327 -1.58 -7.19 -10.98
N MET A 328 -0.76 -7.93 -10.23
CA MET A 328 -0.03 -9.09 -10.75
C MET A 328 -1.00 -10.18 -11.19
N VAL A 329 -1.94 -10.59 -10.34
CA VAL A 329 -2.98 -11.59 -10.66
C VAL A 329 -3.81 -11.16 -11.88
N GLU A 330 -4.22 -9.89 -11.92
CA GLU A 330 -4.99 -9.31 -13.01
C GLU A 330 -4.19 -9.33 -14.33
N SER A 331 -2.89 -9.02 -14.27
CA SER A 331 -2.02 -9.05 -15.46
C SER A 331 -1.72 -10.45 -16.00
N MET A 332 -1.93 -11.49 -15.19
CA MET A 332 -1.76 -12.89 -15.61
C MET A 332 -3.01 -13.46 -16.29
N ASN A 333 -4.12 -12.71 -16.35
CA ASN A 333 -5.41 -13.12 -16.92
C ASN A 333 -5.96 -14.43 -16.31
N TRP A 334 -5.66 -14.70 -15.04
CA TRP A 334 -6.10 -15.91 -14.33
C TRP A 334 -7.58 -15.86 -13.91
N LEU A 335 -8.18 -14.68 -13.87
CA LEU A 335 -9.58 -14.48 -13.49
C LEU A 335 -10.43 -14.19 -14.73
N ARG A 336 -11.58 -14.85 -14.83
CA ARG A 336 -12.62 -14.47 -15.80
C ARG A 336 -13.11 -13.05 -15.49
N GLU A 337 -13.48 -12.31 -16.53
CA GLU A 337 -13.88 -10.89 -16.43
C GLU A 337 -14.93 -10.61 -15.35
N LYS A 338 -15.98 -11.45 -15.26
CA LYS A 338 -17.02 -11.34 -14.23
C LYS A 338 -16.44 -11.39 -12.80
N TRP A 339 -15.51 -12.31 -12.54
CA TRP A 339 -14.87 -12.46 -11.24
C TRP A 339 -13.83 -11.37 -10.99
N ARG A 340 -13.07 -10.98 -12.01
CA ARG A 340 -12.14 -9.84 -11.96
C ARG A 340 -12.87 -8.58 -11.49
N CYS A 341 -13.97 -8.22 -12.16
CA CYS A 341 -14.78 -7.05 -11.81
C CYS A 341 -15.42 -7.18 -10.43
N PHE A 342 -15.95 -8.35 -10.07
CA PHE A 342 -16.51 -8.61 -8.75
C PHE A 342 -15.48 -8.36 -7.64
N VAL A 343 -14.31 -8.99 -7.73
CA VAL A 343 -13.22 -8.84 -6.76
C VAL A 343 -12.75 -7.39 -6.70
N LYS A 344 -12.56 -6.76 -7.86
CA LYS A 344 -12.09 -5.37 -7.94
C LYS A 344 -13.07 -4.39 -7.29
N ARG A 345 -14.38 -4.51 -7.56
CA ARG A 345 -15.41 -3.67 -6.93
C ARG A 345 -15.55 -3.95 -5.44
N LEU A 346 -15.48 -5.21 -5.02
CA LEU A 346 -15.65 -5.60 -3.62
C LEU A 346 -14.47 -5.20 -2.73
N LEU A 347 -13.23 -5.45 -3.20
CA LEU A 347 -12.02 -5.35 -2.36
C LEU A 347 -11.08 -4.19 -2.76
N PHE A 348 -11.17 -3.69 -3.99
CA PHE A 348 -10.27 -2.67 -4.54
C PHE A 348 -11.04 -1.45 -5.01
N ASN A 349 -11.74 -0.80 -4.08
CA ASN A 349 -12.47 0.44 -4.32
C ASN A 349 -11.99 1.58 -3.43
N TYR A 350 -12.09 2.81 -3.92
CA TYR A 350 -11.59 4.00 -3.23
C TYR A 350 -12.36 4.36 -1.96
N GLU A 351 -13.63 3.97 -1.86
CA GLU A 351 -14.42 4.21 -0.66
C GLU A 351 -13.93 3.43 0.56
N THR A 352 -13.44 2.19 0.38
CA THR A 352 -13.02 1.34 1.49
C THR A 352 -11.52 1.03 1.55
N ALA A 353 -10.76 1.35 0.51
CA ALA A 353 -9.35 0.94 0.37
C ALA A 353 -8.35 1.52 1.39
N LEU A 354 -8.74 2.46 2.24
CA LEU A 354 -7.90 2.91 3.37
C LEU A 354 -8.56 2.66 4.73
N VAL A 355 -9.84 2.29 4.75
CA VAL A 355 -10.59 2.07 5.99
C VAL A 355 -10.09 0.82 6.70
N GLY A 356 -9.97 -0.29 5.96
CA GLY A 356 -9.45 -1.55 6.50
C GLY A 356 -8.03 -1.38 7.04
N GLU A 357 -7.17 -0.71 6.27
CA GLU A 357 -5.78 -0.42 6.63
C GLU A 357 -5.64 0.41 7.89
N PHE A 358 -6.39 1.51 8.03
CA PHE A 358 -6.31 2.35 9.23
C PHE A 358 -6.91 1.67 10.46
N CYS A 359 -8.01 0.93 10.31
CA CYS A 359 -8.57 0.13 11.40
C CYS A 359 -7.57 -0.93 11.88
N CYS A 360 -6.94 -1.67 10.95
CA CYS A 360 -5.93 -2.66 11.28
C CYS A 360 -4.68 -2.04 11.89
N ALA A 361 -4.22 -0.89 11.40
CA ALA A 361 -3.09 -0.18 11.98
C ALA A 361 -3.39 0.25 13.44
N ALA A 362 -4.60 0.76 13.70
CA ALA A 362 -5.02 1.16 15.05
C ALA A 362 -5.17 -0.02 16.01
N ALA A 363 -5.61 -1.18 15.52
CA ALA A 363 -5.77 -2.40 16.32
C ALA A 363 -4.50 -3.26 16.42
N MET A 364 -3.42 -2.88 15.74
CA MET A 364 -2.22 -3.72 15.57
C MET A 364 -1.59 -4.13 16.91
N GLN A 365 -1.43 -3.18 17.83
CA GLN A 365 -0.82 -3.44 19.14
C GLN A 365 -1.62 -4.46 19.95
N PHE A 366 -2.96 -4.33 19.96
CA PHE A 366 -3.83 -5.28 20.64
C PHE A 366 -3.77 -6.67 19.99
N TYR A 367 -3.78 -6.72 18.66
CA TYR A 367 -3.68 -7.96 17.91
C TYR A 367 -2.37 -8.70 18.19
N LEU A 368 -1.22 -8.00 18.19
CA LEU A 368 0.09 -8.57 18.51
C LEU A 368 0.14 -9.12 19.95
N THR A 369 -0.35 -8.35 20.92
CA THR A 369 -0.42 -8.80 22.32
C THR A 369 -1.27 -10.06 22.48
N LEU A 370 -2.45 -10.11 21.86
CA LEU A 370 -3.34 -11.27 21.93
C LEU A 370 -2.70 -12.50 21.27
N LEU A 371 -2.05 -12.28 20.14
CA LEU A 371 -1.37 -13.33 19.39
C LEU A 371 -0.18 -13.90 20.19
N ASN A 372 0.64 -13.05 20.79
CA ASN A 372 1.78 -13.50 21.59
C ASN A 372 1.36 -14.24 22.86
N ARG A 373 0.24 -13.86 23.46
CA ARG A 373 -0.34 -14.55 24.63
C ARG A 373 -1.10 -15.84 24.28
N SER A 374 -1.19 -16.19 23.00
CA SER A 374 -1.79 -17.46 22.55
C SER A 374 -0.82 -18.65 22.74
N SER A 375 -1.15 -19.80 22.14
CA SER A 375 -0.27 -20.97 22.09
C SER A 375 1.12 -20.69 21.49
N LEU A 376 1.29 -19.57 20.78
CA LEU A 376 2.59 -19.12 20.32
C LEU A 376 3.64 -18.99 21.44
N LYS A 377 3.26 -18.69 22.69
CA LYS A 377 4.18 -18.63 23.84
C LYS A 377 5.01 -19.91 24.00
N HIS A 378 4.46 -21.07 23.60
CA HIS A 378 5.08 -22.38 23.82
C HIS A 378 5.82 -22.94 22.58
N THR A 379 6.25 -22.07 21.67
CA THR A 379 6.83 -22.50 20.38
C THR A 379 8.36 -22.55 20.34
N GLN A 380 9.03 -22.29 21.46
CA GLN A 380 10.49 -22.41 21.57
C GLN A 380 11.02 -23.77 21.05
N PRO A 381 10.48 -24.94 21.45
CA PRO A 381 11.04 -26.22 21.01
C PRO A 381 10.96 -26.42 19.49
N ALA A 382 9.92 -25.87 18.85
CA ALA A 382 9.78 -25.92 17.40
C ALA A 382 10.79 -25.00 16.70
N ALA A 383 11.06 -23.82 17.27
CA ALA A 383 12.07 -22.90 16.76
C ALA A 383 13.49 -23.49 16.88
N GLU A 384 13.81 -24.16 17.99
CA GLU A 384 15.09 -24.84 18.17
C GLU A 384 15.28 -26.03 17.22
N ALA A 385 14.20 -26.77 16.93
CA ALA A 385 14.25 -27.92 16.04
C ALA A 385 14.49 -27.57 14.56
N VAL A 386 14.01 -26.40 14.10
CA VAL A 386 14.08 -26.01 12.67
C VAL A 386 15.05 -24.85 12.41
N SER A 387 15.12 -23.90 13.34
CA SER A 387 15.85 -22.62 13.38
C SER A 387 14.91 -21.44 13.68
N TYR A 388 15.39 -20.49 14.46
CA TYR A 388 14.68 -19.24 14.77
C TYR A 388 14.32 -18.45 13.51
N TYR A 389 15.18 -18.46 12.48
CA TYR A 389 14.92 -17.80 11.21
C TYR A 389 13.70 -18.38 10.48
N VAL A 390 13.66 -19.70 10.28
CA VAL A 390 12.53 -20.35 9.57
C VAL A 390 11.25 -20.24 10.39
N TRP A 391 11.33 -20.42 11.71
CA TRP A 391 10.17 -20.30 12.58
C TRP A 391 9.61 -18.87 12.61
N SER A 392 10.47 -17.86 12.49
CA SER A 392 10.06 -16.47 12.36
C SER A 392 9.23 -16.20 11.10
N LEU A 393 9.50 -16.89 9.99
CA LEU A 393 8.65 -16.80 8.79
C LEU A 393 7.23 -17.32 9.06
N VAL A 394 7.10 -18.37 9.87
CA VAL A 394 5.79 -18.89 10.30
C VAL A 394 5.10 -17.87 11.22
N GLY A 395 5.80 -17.34 12.22
CA GLY A 395 5.28 -16.33 13.14
C GLY A 395 4.79 -15.06 12.43
N HIS A 396 5.62 -14.49 11.56
CA HIS A 396 5.22 -13.36 10.72
C HIS A 396 4.12 -13.73 9.72
N GLY A 397 4.12 -14.95 9.20
CA GLY A 397 3.05 -15.47 8.34
C GLY A 397 1.70 -15.39 9.03
N VAL A 398 1.59 -15.86 10.28
CA VAL A 398 0.35 -15.77 11.07
C VAL A 398 -0.11 -14.32 11.24
N ILE A 399 0.82 -13.40 11.55
CA ILE A 399 0.52 -11.97 11.65
C ILE A 399 -0.01 -11.42 10.34
N VAL A 400 0.72 -11.63 9.24
CA VAL A 400 0.40 -11.08 7.92
C VAL A 400 -0.93 -11.63 7.42
N PHE A 401 -1.17 -12.93 7.52
CA PHE A 401 -2.44 -13.53 7.10
C PHE A 401 -3.62 -13.03 7.93
N GLY A 402 -3.44 -12.87 9.25
CA GLY A 402 -4.47 -12.29 10.11
C GLY A 402 -4.80 -10.83 9.75
N ILE A 403 -3.78 -10.00 9.53
CA ILE A 403 -3.95 -8.61 9.09
C ILE A 403 -4.66 -8.56 7.74
N VAL A 404 -4.20 -9.35 6.76
CA VAL A 404 -4.81 -9.39 5.42
C VAL A 404 -6.27 -9.83 5.52
N ALA A 405 -6.58 -10.88 6.28
CA ALA A 405 -7.95 -11.33 6.48
C ALA A 405 -8.84 -10.24 7.09
N ALA A 406 -8.35 -9.51 8.10
CA ALA A 406 -9.07 -8.40 8.72
C ALA A 406 -9.30 -7.23 7.74
N ILE A 407 -8.26 -6.79 7.02
CA ILE A 407 -8.36 -5.73 6.01
C ILE A 407 -9.39 -6.10 4.93
N LEU A 408 -9.28 -7.31 4.37
CA LEU A 408 -10.19 -7.76 3.32
C LEU A 408 -11.63 -7.86 3.82
N SER A 409 -11.84 -8.33 5.05
CA SER A 409 -13.16 -8.40 5.68
C SER A 409 -13.78 -7.02 5.88
N ILE A 410 -13.02 -6.06 6.42
CA ILE A 410 -13.49 -4.69 6.62
C ILE A 410 -13.80 -4.01 5.27
N ARG A 411 -12.93 -4.19 4.27
CA ARG A 411 -13.14 -3.65 2.92
C ARG A 411 -14.39 -4.22 2.27
N ALA A 412 -14.57 -5.53 2.34
CA ALA A 412 -15.74 -6.22 1.79
C ALA A 412 -17.03 -5.77 2.48
N ALA A 413 -17.05 -5.76 3.82
CA ALA A 413 -18.19 -5.31 4.60
C ALA A 413 -18.55 -3.84 4.28
N GLY A 414 -17.56 -2.95 4.27
CA GLY A 414 -17.75 -1.54 3.92
C GLY A 414 -18.27 -1.37 2.49
N ALA A 415 -17.79 -2.17 1.53
CA ALA A 415 -18.24 -2.10 0.16
C ALA A 415 -19.69 -2.58 0.03
N ILE A 416 -20.04 -3.69 0.68
CA ILE A 416 -21.41 -4.23 0.71
C ILE A 416 -22.37 -3.20 1.30
N VAL A 417 -22.02 -2.60 2.45
CA VAL A 417 -22.83 -1.54 3.09
C VAL A 417 -22.98 -0.34 2.16
N THR A 418 -21.87 0.15 1.58
CA THR A 418 -21.87 1.31 0.68
C THR A 418 -22.76 1.08 -0.54
N VAL A 419 -22.63 -0.09 -1.17
CA VAL A 419 -23.41 -0.45 -2.37
C VAL A 419 -24.88 -0.64 -2.02
N LYS A 420 -25.18 -1.34 -0.92
CA LYS A 420 -26.56 -1.55 -0.47
C LYS A 420 -27.25 -0.23 -0.14
N TYR A 421 -26.56 0.69 0.53
CA TYR A 421 -27.09 2.00 0.88
C TYR A 421 -27.29 2.90 -0.34
N THR A 422 -26.32 2.92 -1.26
CA THR A 422 -26.34 3.83 -2.42
C THR A 422 -27.26 3.37 -3.54
N PHE A 423 -27.34 2.06 -3.79
CA PHE A 423 -28.04 1.50 -4.95
C PHE A 423 -29.24 0.63 -4.59
N GLY A 424 -29.50 0.39 -3.30
CA GLY A 424 -30.58 -0.49 -2.81
C GLY A 424 -30.37 -1.99 -3.13
N SER A 425 -29.34 -2.33 -3.90
CA SER A 425 -29.10 -3.67 -4.46
C SER A 425 -27.61 -4.00 -4.54
N LEU A 426 -27.27 -5.28 -4.42
CA LEU A 426 -25.90 -5.78 -4.58
C LEU A 426 -25.56 -6.13 -6.04
N LYS A 427 -26.49 -5.92 -6.99
CA LYS A 427 -26.29 -6.18 -8.42
C LYS A 427 -25.09 -5.44 -9.01
N LEU A 428 -24.70 -4.31 -8.42
CA LEU A 428 -23.52 -3.55 -8.85
C LEU A 428 -22.25 -4.41 -8.84
N PHE A 429 -22.09 -5.38 -7.93
CA PHE A 429 -20.87 -6.19 -7.89
C PHE A 429 -20.72 -7.14 -9.08
N THR A 430 -21.81 -7.56 -9.70
CA THR A 430 -21.81 -8.61 -10.73
C THR A 430 -22.17 -8.10 -12.13
N SER A 431 -22.72 -6.90 -12.24
CA SER A 431 -23.24 -6.39 -13.51
C SER A 431 -22.13 -5.89 -14.44
N PRO A 432 -22.16 -6.19 -15.74
CA PRO A 432 -21.09 -5.82 -16.65
C PRO A 432 -21.04 -4.31 -16.88
N CYS A 433 -19.83 -3.78 -17.11
CA CYS A 433 -19.60 -2.41 -17.54
C CYS A 433 -18.40 -2.38 -18.50
N SER A 434 -18.63 -1.92 -19.72
CA SER A 434 -17.65 -1.91 -20.81
C SER A 434 -16.43 -1.03 -20.50
N VAL A 435 -16.62 0.04 -19.72
CA VAL A 435 -15.54 0.89 -19.22
C VAL A 435 -14.60 0.13 -18.27
N ASP A 436 -15.13 -0.77 -17.41
CA ASP A 436 -14.28 -1.57 -16.52
C ASP A 436 -13.39 -2.54 -17.29
N ALA A 437 -13.91 -3.07 -18.40
CA ALA A 437 -13.16 -3.93 -19.32
C ALA A 437 -12.08 -3.12 -20.06
N ALA A 438 -12.41 -1.94 -20.57
CA ALA A 438 -11.45 -1.05 -21.25
C ALA A 438 -10.33 -0.57 -20.32
N LEU A 439 -10.65 -0.26 -19.06
CA LEU A 439 -9.67 0.11 -18.05
C LEU A 439 -8.79 -1.08 -17.68
N GLY A 440 -9.36 -2.24 -17.40
CA GLY A 440 -8.61 -3.44 -17.03
C GLY A 440 -7.57 -3.16 -15.94
N VAL A 441 -6.32 -3.60 -16.16
CA VAL A 441 -5.17 -3.39 -15.26
C VAL A 441 -4.74 -1.92 -15.16
N ARG A 442 -5.18 -1.03 -16.07
CA ARG A 442 -4.75 0.38 -16.12
C ARG A 442 -5.29 1.21 -14.96
N SER A 443 -6.46 0.85 -14.44
CA SER A 443 -6.98 1.42 -13.20
C SER A 443 -6.53 0.58 -12.00
N LYS A 444 -6.05 1.24 -10.95
CA LYS A 444 -5.66 0.59 -9.70
C LYS A 444 -6.89 0.14 -8.91
N MET A 445 -7.88 1.01 -8.77
CA MET A 445 -9.09 0.78 -7.97
C MET A 445 -10.31 1.39 -8.62
N ILE A 446 -11.49 0.97 -8.20
CA ILE A 446 -12.79 1.42 -8.74
C ILE A 446 -13.44 2.43 -7.80
N LEU A 447 -14.30 3.29 -8.33
CA LEU A 447 -15.12 4.19 -7.53
C LEU A 447 -16.58 3.71 -7.45
N LEU A 448 -16.99 3.10 -6.32
CA LEU A 448 -18.32 2.48 -6.18
C LEU A 448 -19.45 3.50 -6.31
N GLY A 449 -19.34 4.66 -5.66
CA GLY A 449 -20.33 5.72 -5.80
C GLY A 449 -20.30 6.42 -7.16
N GLY A 450 -19.33 6.05 -8.00
CA GLY A 450 -19.10 6.61 -9.32
C GLY A 450 -19.95 6.00 -10.43
N TYR A 451 -20.68 4.92 -10.15
CA TYR A 451 -21.62 4.30 -11.08
C TYR A 451 -23.01 4.92 -11.00
N VAL A 452 -23.79 4.72 -12.07
CA VAL A 452 -25.21 5.05 -12.20
C VAL A 452 -25.91 3.98 -13.03
N TRP A 453 -27.18 3.73 -12.74
CA TRP A 453 -28.04 2.87 -13.56
C TRP A 453 -28.81 3.72 -14.55
N GLU A 454 -28.65 3.43 -15.84
CA GLU A 454 -29.43 4.05 -16.92
C GLU A 454 -30.08 2.96 -17.75
N ASN A 455 -31.42 2.97 -17.84
CA ASN A 455 -32.18 1.97 -18.61
C ASN A 455 -31.77 0.52 -18.30
N GLY A 456 -31.60 0.19 -17.02
CA GLY A 456 -31.17 -1.15 -16.56
C GLY A 456 -29.70 -1.48 -16.81
N THR A 457 -28.92 -0.53 -17.32
CA THR A 457 -27.52 -0.70 -17.71
C THR A 457 -26.61 0.03 -16.72
N LEU A 458 -25.50 -0.62 -16.33
CA LEU A 458 -24.53 -0.04 -15.39
C LEU A 458 -23.52 0.83 -16.13
N CYS A 459 -23.52 2.13 -15.84
CA CYS A 459 -22.65 3.12 -16.47
C CYS A 459 -21.83 3.89 -15.43
N TYR A 460 -20.71 4.46 -15.86
CA TYR A 460 -19.94 5.45 -15.11
C TYR A 460 -20.53 6.85 -15.31
N LYS A 461 -20.65 7.60 -14.22
CA LYS A 461 -20.92 9.04 -14.28
C LYS A 461 -19.77 9.76 -14.99
N VAL A 462 -20.08 10.82 -15.74
CA VAL A 462 -19.08 11.69 -16.39
C VAL A 462 -18.04 12.22 -15.38
N GLU A 463 -18.50 12.64 -14.21
CA GLU A 463 -17.63 13.11 -13.11
C GLU A 463 -16.61 12.05 -12.68
N THR A 464 -17.01 10.78 -12.71
CA THR A 464 -16.13 9.66 -12.34
C THR A 464 -15.11 9.39 -13.43
N LEU A 465 -15.50 9.41 -14.71
CA LEU A 465 -14.54 9.30 -15.81
C LEU A 465 -13.46 10.38 -15.67
N LYS A 466 -13.88 11.61 -15.37
CA LYS A 466 -12.98 12.73 -15.10
C LYS A 466 -12.09 12.51 -13.87
N SER A 467 -12.59 11.93 -12.77
CA SER A 467 -11.77 11.66 -11.57
C SER A 467 -10.66 10.64 -11.84
N PHE A 468 -10.88 9.70 -12.76
CA PHE A 468 -9.85 8.80 -13.29
C PHE A 468 -8.91 9.46 -14.31
N GLY A 469 -9.14 10.73 -14.67
CA GLY A 469 -8.39 11.41 -15.72
C GLY A 469 -8.73 10.95 -17.13
N ILE A 470 -9.87 10.28 -17.30
CA ILE A 470 -10.38 9.82 -18.58
C ILE A 470 -11.03 11.00 -19.30
N MET A 471 -10.72 11.14 -20.58
CA MET A 471 -11.26 12.17 -21.46
C MET A 471 -11.75 11.55 -22.76
N SER A 472 -12.51 12.34 -23.51
CA SER A 472 -12.94 12.00 -24.87
C SER A 472 -11.92 12.52 -25.88
N MET A 473 -11.67 11.75 -26.93
CA MET A 473 -10.94 12.18 -28.11
C MET A 473 -11.80 11.96 -29.34
N GLU A 474 -11.89 12.97 -30.19
CA GLU A 474 -12.64 12.92 -31.46
C GLU A 474 -11.66 13.09 -32.64
N GLU A 475 -11.79 12.21 -33.63
CA GLU A 475 -11.05 12.25 -34.89
C GLU A 475 -11.81 12.99 -36.00
N GLU A 476 -11.22 13.13 -37.19
CA GLU A 476 -11.82 13.91 -38.30
C GLU A 476 -13.09 13.27 -38.88
N ASP A 477 -13.31 11.99 -38.60
CA ASP A 477 -14.45 11.18 -39.02
C ASP A 477 -15.56 11.15 -37.97
N ASP A 478 -15.50 12.04 -36.97
CA ASP A 478 -16.40 12.12 -35.81
C ASP A 478 -16.38 10.85 -34.93
N THR A 479 -15.40 9.95 -35.12
CA THR A 479 -15.26 8.76 -34.28
C THR A 479 -14.73 9.18 -32.90
N GLN A 480 -15.47 8.76 -31.86
CA GLN A 480 -15.16 9.10 -30.47
C GLN A 480 -14.39 7.98 -29.77
N PHE A 481 -13.37 8.35 -29.02
CA PHE A 481 -12.46 7.44 -28.33
C PHE A 481 -12.30 7.79 -26.86
N LEU A 482 -12.05 6.76 -26.05
CA LEU A 482 -11.72 6.87 -24.64
C LEU A 482 -10.20 7.00 -24.48
N VAL A 483 -9.76 8.13 -23.94
CA VAL A 483 -8.33 8.41 -23.71
C VAL A 483 -7.98 8.53 -22.22
N LEU A 484 -6.78 8.05 -21.88
CA LEU A 484 -6.22 8.05 -20.53
C LEU A 484 -4.79 8.59 -20.54
N HIS A 485 -4.37 9.23 -19.46
CA HIS A 485 -2.98 9.60 -19.24
C HIS A 485 -2.11 8.39 -18.85
N LYS A 486 -1.14 8.04 -19.69
CA LYS A 486 -0.18 6.96 -19.47
C LYS A 486 0.94 7.39 -18.52
N LEU A 487 0.96 6.77 -17.36
CA LEU A 487 2.12 6.81 -16.45
C LEU A 487 3.27 5.95 -16.98
N HIS A 488 4.38 6.58 -17.33
CA HIS A 488 5.65 5.91 -17.66
C HIS A 488 6.51 5.72 -16.40
N TRP A 489 7.58 4.92 -16.50
CA TRP A 489 8.51 4.70 -15.39
C TRP A 489 9.23 5.99 -14.98
N LEU A 490 10.06 6.52 -15.89
CA LEU A 490 10.92 7.69 -15.65
C LEU A 490 10.69 8.83 -16.65
N ALA A 491 10.04 8.55 -17.78
CA ALA A 491 9.82 9.51 -18.85
C ALA A 491 8.58 10.39 -18.58
N PHE A 492 8.64 11.65 -19.03
CA PHE A 492 7.52 12.60 -18.95
C PHE A 492 7.13 13.13 -20.33
N PRO A 493 6.76 12.25 -21.27
CA PRO A 493 6.48 12.65 -22.64
C PRO A 493 5.43 13.75 -22.67
N ARG A 494 5.58 14.73 -23.56
CA ARG A 494 4.61 15.83 -23.70
C ARG A 494 3.26 15.33 -24.22
N GLN A 495 3.28 14.27 -25.04
CA GLN A 495 2.11 13.50 -25.44
C GLN A 495 2.02 12.28 -24.54
N ASP A 496 1.26 12.42 -23.48
CA ASP A 496 1.11 11.41 -22.44
C ASP A 496 -0.28 10.77 -22.43
N MET A 497 -1.15 11.16 -23.35
CA MET A 497 -2.48 10.56 -23.51
C MET A 497 -2.44 9.45 -24.55
N ILE A 498 -3.07 8.33 -24.21
CA ILE A 498 -3.26 7.19 -25.09
C ILE A 498 -4.74 6.89 -25.25
N VAL A 499 -5.10 6.41 -26.43
CA VAL A 499 -6.40 5.81 -26.71
C VAL A 499 -6.41 4.39 -26.17
N ILE A 500 -7.46 4.02 -25.44
CA ILE A 500 -7.63 2.68 -24.85
C ILE A 500 -8.94 2.00 -25.23
N GLY A 501 -9.89 2.71 -25.84
CA GLY A 501 -11.10 2.13 -26.39
C GLY A 501 -11.83 3.06 -27.33
N GLU A 502 -12.65 2.49 -28.20
CA GLU A 502 -13.57 3.17 -29.12
C GLU A 502 -14.96 3.27 -28.49
N VAL A 503 -15.64 4.40 -28.67
CA VAL A 503 -16.93 4.69 -28.05
C VAL A 503 -18.04 4.51 -29.08
N HIS A 504 -18.95 3.56 -28.82
CA HIS A 504 -20.13 3.31 -29.64
C HIS A 504 -21.39 3.60 -28.82
N GLY A 505 -21.94 4.81 -28.99
CA GLY A 505 -23.04 5.30 -28.17
C GLY A 505 -22.62 5.43 -26.71
N TYR A 506 -23.19 4.61 -25.82
CA TYR A 506 -22.80 4.55 -24.41
C TYR A 506 -21.75 3.49 -24.11
N ARG A 507 -21.32 2.67 -25.08
CA ARG A 507 -20.42 1.52 -24.84
C ARG A 507 -18.99 1.83 -25.22
N VAL A 508 -18.04 1.17 -24.57
CA VAL A 508 -16.61 1.28 -24.88
C VAL A 508 -16.04 -0.07 -25.29
N GLN A 509 -15.57 -0.18 -26.52
CA GLN A 509 -14.87 -1.36 -27.00
C GLN A 509 -13.35 -1.18 -26.82
N PRO A 510 -12.65 -2.06 -26.07
CA PRO A 510 -11.20 -1.97 -25.93
C PRO A 510 -10.49 -2.04 -27.28
N CYS A 511 -9.48 -1.20 -27.49
CA CYS A 511 -8.72 -1.18 -28.74
C CYS A 511 -7.20 -1.27 -28.48
N ILE A 512 -6.41 -1.39 -29.56
CA ILE A 512 -4.95 -1.34 -29.48
C ILE A 512 -4.53 0.06 -29.00
N GLU A 513 -3.63 0.10 -28.02
CA GLU A 513 -3.12 1.37 -27.49
C GLU A 513 -2.42 2.18 -28.59
N ARG A 514 -2.85 3.42 -28.78
CA ARG A 514 -2.24 4.36 -29.73
C ARG A 514 -2.15 5.78 -29.17
N PRO A 515 -1.23 6.62 -29.67
CA PRO A 515 -1.12 8.02 -29.24
C PRO A 515 -2.41 8.80 -29.50
N CYS A 516 -2.75 9.72 -28.59
CA CYS A 516 -3.84 10.66 -28.79
C CYS A 516 -3.45 11.73 -29.82
N VAL A 517 -4.13 11.74 -30.97
CA VAL A 517 -3.88 12.67 -32.10
C VAL A 517 -5.03 13.63 -32.38
N GLY A 518 -6.24 13.31 -31.90
CA GLY A 518 -7.47 14.08 -32.10
C GLY A 518 -7.67 15.25 -31.15
N ILE A 519 -8.88 15.84 -31.20
CA ILE A 519 -9.31 16.91 -30.31
C ILE A 519 -9.76 16.30 -28.99
N VAL A 520 -9.29 16.84 -27.87
CA VAL A 520 -9.59 16.30 -26.53
C VAL A 520 -10.64 17.16 -25.83
N SER A 521 -11.68 16.49 -25.34
CA SER A 521 -12.81 17.09 -24.63
C SER A 521 -13.22 16.24 -23.42
N VAL A 522 -14.19 16.73 -22.64
CA VAL A 522 -14.83 15.95 -21.57
C VAL A 522 -16.06 15.28 -22.15
N PHE A 523 -16.33 14.03 -21.75
CA PHE A 523 -17.56 13.34 -22.14
C PHE A 523 -18.81 14.13 -21.70
N GLY A 524 -19.79 14.26 -22.58
CA GLY A 524 -21.09 14.84 -22.25
C GLY A 524 -22.09 13.83 -21.68
N THR A 525 -21.82 12.54 -21.83
CA THR A 525 -22.72 11.43 -21.52
C THR A 525 -22.03 10.37 -20.67
N THR A 526 -22.82 9.55 -19.99
CA THR A 526 -22.33 8.41 -19.22
C THR A 526 -21.91 7.28 -20.15
N LEU A 527 -20.96 6.45 -19.71
CA LEU A 527 -20.44 5.33 -20.49
C LEU A 527 -20.47 4.03 -19.69
N GLY A 528 -20.85 2.91 -20.32
CA GLY A 528 -20.85 1.59 -19.71
C GLY A 528 -21.64 0.55 -20.51
N GLY A 529 -22.35 -0.30 -19.78
CA GLY A 529 -23.12 -1.43 -20.32
C GLY A 529 -22.32 -2.66 -20.73
N PRO A 530 -22.99 -3.71 -21.23
CA PRO A 530 -22.32 -4.96 -21.60
C PRO A 530 -21.40 -4.74 -22.80
N ALA A 531 -20.24 -5.42 -22.78
CA ALA A 531 -19.25 -5.33 -23.85
C ALA A 531 -19.72 -5.97 -25.16
N GLU A 532 -20.64 -6.93 -25.09
CA GLU A 532 -21.29 -7.57 -26.24
C GLU A 532 -22.76 -7.16 -26.29
N ALA A 533 -23.30 -6.94 -27.49
CA ALA A 533 -24.74 -6.92 -27.68
C ALA A 533 -25.25 -8.34 -27.41
N SER A 534 -25.92 -8.54 -26.27
CA SER A 534 -26.84 -9.66 -26.17
C SER A 534 -27.90 -9.47 -27.26
N ASP A 535 -27.85 -10.31 -28.29
CA ASP A 535 -28.81 -10.43 -29.39
C ASP A 535 -30.25 -10.78 -28.93
N GLU A 536 -30.60 -10.58 -27.67
CA GLU A 536 -31.93 -10.86 -27.11
C GLU A 536 -32.95 -9.74 -27.33
N ALA A 537 -32.57 -8.60 -27.92
CA ALA A 537 -33.48 -7.48 -28.16
C ALA A 537 -34.11 -7.42 -29.56
N LEU A 538 -33.93 -8.46 -30.39
CA LEU A 538 -34.56 -8.56 -31.72
C LEU A 538 -35.51 -9.75 -31.79
N ILE A 539 -36.51 -9.77 -30.90
CA ILE A 539 -37.69 -10.64 -31.05
C ILE A 539 -38.46 -10.15 -32.28
N ARG A 540 -38.18 -10.76 -33.43
CA ARG A 540 -39.10 -10.72 -34.58
C ARG A 540 -40.45 -11.33 -34.18
N PRO A 541 -41.59 -10.79 -34.66
CA PRO A 541 -42.89 -11.41 -34.42
C PRO A 541 -42.94 -12.80 -35.07
N LYS A 542 -43.38 -13.81 -34.32
CA LYS A 542 -43.62 -15.18 -34.82
C LYS A 542 -44.61 -15.12 -35.99
N PRO A 543 -44.32 -15.76 -37.14
CA PRO A 543 -45.32 -15.94 -38.17
C PRO A 543 -46.37 -16.95 -37.69
N VAL A 544 -47.63 -16.61 -37.96
CA VAL A 544 -48.80 -17.44 -37.71
C VAL A 544 -48.69 -18.72 -38.53
N SER A 545 -48.70 -19.87 -37.84
CA SER A 545 -48.72 -21.20 -38.43
C SER A 545 -50.09 -21.49 -39.04
N THR A 546 -50.21 -21.42 -40.35
CA THR A 546 -51.34 -22.01 -41.09
C THR A 546 -51.26 -23.53 -41.03
N ARG A 547 -52.28 -24.14 -40.40
CA ARG A 547 -52.57 -25.58 -40.45
C ARG A 547 -52.73 -26.05 -41.91
N GLN A 548 -52.04 -27.11 -42.28
CA GLN A 548 -52.52 -28.06 -43.30
C GLN A 548 -52.63 -29.45 -42.67
N LEU A 549 -53.78 -30.07 -42.90
CA LEU A 549 -54.19 -31.41 -42.48
C LEU A 549 -53.40 -32.51 -43.22
N PRO A 550 -53.32 -33.73 -42.64
CA PRO A 550 -52.55 -34.83 -43.21
C PRO A 550 -53.38 -35.63 -44.23
N TYR A 551 -52.72 -36.13 -45.28
CA TYR A 551 -53.20 -37.22 -46.11
C TYR A 551 -52.41 -38.49 -45.78
N ILE A 552 -53.08 -39.38 -45.05
CA ILE A 552 -53.18 -40.85 -45.20
C ILE A 552 -51.99 -41.57 -45.86
N SER A 553 -51.29 -42.37 -45.06
CA SER A 553 -51.33 -43.85 -45.11
C SER A 553 -50.77 -44.43 -43.82
#